data_AF-C0BZL0-F1
#
_entry.id   AF-C0BZL0-F1
#
_cell.length_a   1.000
_cell.length_b   1.000
_cell.length_c   1.000
_cell.angle_alpha   90.00
_cell.angle_beta   90.00
_cell.angle_gamma   90.00
#
_symmetry.space_group_name_H-M   'P 1'
#
loop_
_entity.id
_entity.type
_entity.pdbx_description
1 polymer ?
#
loop_
_entity_poly.entity_id
_entity_poly.type
_entity_poly.pdbx_seq_one_letter_code
_entity_poly.pdbx_strand_id
1 'polypeptide(L)'
;MPVRSKGANMGKARTLLLRLGIRSTLKGFHFLLYAMQLCLSDDMYLLSVYKHLYVDVAAHFGTTRDNVDHCIRTAISNCWYKGNRELFISIAGYELKQKPANGEFIDILYNYLCQKG
;
A
#
# COMPACT_ATOMS: atom_id res chain seq x y z
N MET A 1 -21.85 -16.88 1.73
CA MET A 1 -20.89 -15.95 2.37
C MET A 1 -19.74 -15.71 1.41
N PRO A 2 -19.40 -14.47 1.00
CA PRO A 2 -18.73 -14.24 -0.27
C PRO A 2 -17.20 -14.42 -0.18
N VAL A 3 -16.73 -15.66 -0.33
CA VAL A 3 -15.30 -15.98 -0.52
C VAL A 3 -14.77 -15.40 -1.85
N ARG A 4 -15.68 -15.07 -2.80
CA ARG A 4 -15.37 -14.61 -4.17
C ARG A 4 -14.82 -13.17 -4.25
N SER A 5 -14.98 -12.35 -3.20
CA SER A 5 -14.61 -10.92 -3.22
C SER A 5 -13.13 -10.65 -2.89
N LYS A 6 -12.48 -11.50 -2.10
CA LYS A 6 -11.10 -11.23 -1.60
C LYS A 6 -10.03 -11.36 -2.68
N GLY A 7 -10.13 -12.37 -3.55
CA GLY A 7 -9.15 -12.59 -4.63
C GLY A 7 -9.14 -11.48 -5.69
N ALA A 8 -10.32 -10.91 -5.98
CA ALA A 8 -10.46 -9.81 -6.93
C ALA A 8 -9.75 -8.53 -6.44
N ASN A 9 -9.86 -8.22 -5.14
CA ASN A 9 -9.24 -7.02 -4.57
C ASN A 9 -7.71 -7.11 -4.53
N MET A 10 -7.14 -8.29 -4.33
CA MET A 10 -5.69 -8.50 -4.43
C MET A 10 -5.15 -8.29 -5.84
N GLY A 11 -5.88 -8.75 -6.87
CA GLY A 11 -5.54 -8.47 -8.26
C GLY A 11 -5.56 -6.98 -8.58
N LYS A 12 -6.58 -6.27 -8.07
CA LYS A 12 -6.69 -4.80 -8.19
C LYS A 12 -5.53 -4.07 -7.50
N ALA A 13 -5.21 -4.43 -6.26
CA ALA A 13 -4.11 -3.85 -5.48
C ALA A 13 -2.75 -4.04 -6.20
N ARG A 14 -2.47 -5.26 -6.66
CA ARG A 14 -1.25 -5.57 -7.43
C ARG A 14 -1.14 -4.71 -8.69
N THR A 15 -2.23 -4.61 -9.44
CA THR A 15 -2.29 -3.84 -10.68
C THR A 15 -2.09 -2.35 -10.41
N LEU A 16 -2.69 -1.83 -9.34
CA LEU A 16 -2.55 -0.45 -8.92
C LEU A 16 -1.09 -0.11 -8.60
N LEU A 17 -0.42 -0.91 -7.77
CA LEU A 17 0.99 -0.70 -7.43
C LEU A 17 1.90 -0.66 -8.67
N LEU A 18 1.68 -1.57 -9.63
CA LEU A 18 2.43 -1.57 -10.89
C LEU A 18 2.16 -0.31 -11.72
N ARG A 19 0.90 0.13 -11.82
CA ARG A 19 0.52 1.35 -12.56
C ARG A 19 1.06 2.62 -11.93
N LEU A 20 1.25 2.62 -10.61
CA LEU A 20 1.92 3.69 -9.86
C LEU A 20 3.44 3.72 -10.10
N GLY A 21 3.99 2.74 -10.81
CA GLY A 21 5.42 2.63 -11.10
C GLY A 21 6.21 1.92 -10.00
N ILE A 22 5.53 1.28 -9.04
CA ILE A 22 6.19 0.47 -8.01
C ILE A 22 6.40 -0.92 -8.60
N ARG A 23 7.67 -1.24 -8.90
CA ARG A 23 8.03 -2.52 -9.54
C ARG A 23 7.97 -3.68 -8.57
N SER A 24 7.51 -4.84 -9.05
CA SER A 24 7.47 -6.09 -8.27
C SER A 24 8.85 -6.68 -7.95
N THR A 25 9.94 -6.09 -8.41
CA THR A 25 11.30 -6.47 -8.01
C THR A 25 11.73 -5.85 -6.67
N LEU A 26 10.96 -4.88 -6.15
CA LEU A 26 11.26 -4.20 -4.89
C LEU A 26 10.57 -4.91 -3.72
N LYS A 27 11.26 -5.12 -2.60
CA LYS A 27 10.64 -5.64 -1.37
C LYS A 27 9.45 -4.79 -0.91
N GLY A 28 9.56 -3.46 -1.04
CA GLY A 28 8.48 -2.53 -0.72
C GLY A 28 7.18 -2.79 -1.49
N PHE A 29 7.25 -3.35 -2.71
CA PHE A 29 6.05 -3.78 -3.44
C PHE A 29 5.32 -4.91 -2.73
N HIS A 30 6.05 -5.94 -2.30
CA HIS A 30 5.48 -7.09 -1.62
C HIS A 30 4.94 -6.71 -0.24
N PHE A 31 5.65 -5.84 0.46
CA PHE A 31 5.20 -5.33 1.76
C PHE A 31 3.93 -4.50 1.62
N LEU A 32 3.85 -3.60 0.63
CA LEU A 32 2.63 -2.84 0.35
C LEU A 32 1.48 -3.76 -0.05
N LEU A 33 1.72 -4.75 -0.90
CA LEU A 33 0.67 -5.67 -1.35
C LEU A 33 0.08 -6.48 -0.18
N TYR A 34 0.92 -6.99 0.71
CA TYR A 34 0.46 -7.70 1.90
C TYR A 34 -0.18 -6.76 2.92
N ALA A 35 0.36 -5.55 3.09
CA ALA A 35 -0.26 -4.53 3.93
C ALA A 35 -1.68 -4.19 3.46
N MET A 36 -1.90 -4.03 2.14
CA MET A 36 -3.24 -3.85 1.56
C MET A 36 -4.15 -5.05 1.84
N GLN A 37 -3.62 -6.28 1.79
CA GLN A 37 -4.40 -7.47 2.13
C GLN A 37 -4.92 -7.43 3.58
N LEU A 38 -4.06 -7.01 4.51
CA LEU A 38 -4.41 -6.88 5.93
C LEU A 38 -5.44 -5.77 6.12
N CYS A 39 -5.21 -4.56 5.59
CA CYS A 39 -6.16 -3.45 5.68
C CYS A 39 -7.54 -3.78 5.06
N LEU A 40 -7.57 -4.48 3.92
CA LEU A 40 -8.82 -4.91 3.28
C LEU A 40 -9.53 -6.05 4.02
N SER A 41 -8.83 -6.72 4.94
CA SER A 41 -9.42 -7.77 5.79
C SER A 41 -9.92 -7.21 7.12
N ASP A 42 -9.23 -6.19 7.65
CA ASP A 42 -9.55 -5.49 8.88
C ASP A 42 -9.05 -4.03 8.76
N ASP A 43 -9.97 -3.08 8.76
CA ASP A 43 -9.65 -1.66 8.59
C ASP A 43 -8.98 -1.05 9.84
N MET A 44 -9.04 -1.72 11.00
CA MET A 44 -8.35 -1.31 12.23
C MET A 44 -6.83 -1.19 12.06
N TYR A 45 -6.25 -1.87 11.07
CA TYR A 45 -4.83 -1.75 10.73
C TYR A 45 -4.43 -0.31 10.32
N LEU A 46 -5.36 0.47 9.74
CA LEU A 46 -5.10 1.87 9.35
C LEU A 46 -4.89 2.78 10.56
N LEU A 47 -5.53 2.47 11.70
CA LEU A 47 -5.39 3.23 12.94
C LEU A 47 -4.06 2.95 13.66
N SER A 48 -3.33 1.90 13.26
CA SER A 48 -2.12 1.45 13.96
C SER A 48 -1.07 0.89 12.99
N VAL A 49 -0.74 1.68 11.96
CA VAL A 49 0.22 1.30 10.91
C VAL A 49 1.55 0.80 11.48
N TYR A 50 2.18 1.58 12.37
CA TYR A 50 3.51 1.20 12.87
C TYR A 50 3.46 0.10 13.96
N LYS A 51 2.39 0.06 14.75
CA LYS A 51 2.29 -0.84 15.93
C LYS A 51 1.71 -2.22 15.61
N HIS A 52 0.82 -2.31 14.62
CA HIS A 52 0.18 -3.57 14.25
C HIS A 52 0.54 -3.95 12.80
N LEU A 53 0.23 -3.09 11.82
CA LEU A 53 0.41 -3.44 10.41
C LEU A 53 1.85 -3.81 10.08
N TYR A 54 2.81 -2.98 10.48
CA TYR A 54 4.22 -3.26 10.22
C TYR A 54 4.77 -4.43 11.01
N VAL A 55 4.23 -4.73 12.19
CA VAL A 55 4.61 -5.91 12.98
C VAL A 55 4.19 -7.18 12.23
N ASP A 56 2.96 -7.22 11.75
CA ASP A 56 2.42 -8.40 11.06
C ASP A 56 3.04 -8.59 9.67
N VAL A 57 3.31 -7.50 8.94
CA VAL A 57 4.08 -7.56 7.69
C VAL A 57 5.50 -8.07 7.97
N ALA A 58 6.16 -7.54 9.02
CA ALA A 58 7.51 -7.96 9.38
C ALA A 58 7.56 -9.45 9.75
N ALA A 59 6.60 -9.92 10.55
CA ALA A 59 6.47 -11.32 10.92
C ALA A 59 6.24 -12.23 9.69
N HIS A 60 5.35 -11.82 8.77
CA HIS A 60 5.07 -12.58 7.55
C HIS A 60 6.30 -12.78 6.65
N PHE A 61 7.15 -11.76 6.54
CA PHE A 61 8.34 -11.79 5.68
C PHE A 61 9.64 -12.14 6.42
N GLY A 62 9.58 -12.50 7.71
CA GLY A 62 10.76 -12.82 8.53
C GLY A 62 11.76 -11.65 8.59
N THR A 63 11.26 -10.42 8.78
CA THR A 63 12.08 -9.20 8.79
C THR A 63 11.74 -8.29 9.98
N THR A 64 12.30 -7.09 10.02
CA THR A 64 12.04 -6.10 11.08
C THR A 64 11.06 -5.03 10.61
N ARG A 65 10.35 -4.44 11.57
CA ARG A 65 9.41 -3.32 11.36
C ARG A 65 10.10 -2.13 10.68
N ASP A 66 11.34 -1.85 11.07
CA ASP A 66 12.15 -0.78 10.50
C ASP A 66 12.54 -1.04 9.05
N ASN A 67 12.83 -2.31 8.71
CA ASN A 67 13.07 -2.69 7.32
C ASN A 67 11.79 -2.60 6.47
N VAL A 68 10.63 -2.95 7.03
CA VAL A 68 9.32 -2.76 6.37
C VAL A 68 9.10 -1.27 6.07
N ASP A 69 9.22 -0.41 7.08
CA ASP A 69 9.06 1.04 6.94
C ASP A 69 10.02 1.64 5.89
N HIS A 70 11.29 1.26 5.94
CA HIS A 70 12.31 1.72 5.00
C HIS A 70 12.01 1.30 3.55
N CYS A 71 11.65 0.04 3.34
CA CYS A 71 11.32 -0.48 2.02
C CYS A 71 10.05 0.17 1.45
N ILE A 72 9.02 0.39 2.28
CA ILE A 72 7.80 1.10 1.89
C ILE A 72 8.12 2.55 1.54
N ARG A 73 8.88 3.26 2.38
CA ARG A 73 9.31 4.65 2.10
C ARG A 73 10.04 4.75 0.77
N THR A 74 10.90 3.79 0.46
CA THR A 74 11.64 3.73 -0.80
C THR A 74 10.71 3.49 -1.99
N ALA A 75 9.73 2.60 -1.85
CA ALA A 75 8.71 2.36 -2.88
C ALA A 75 7.88 3.62 -3.17
N ILE A 76 7.47 4.35 -2.12
CA ILE A 76 6.72 5.60 -2.24
C ILE A 76 7.56 6.70 -2.88
N SER A 77 8.83 6.84 -2.48
CA SER A 77 9.74 7.78 -3.14
C SER A 77 9.92 7.46 -4.63
N ASN A 78 10.05 6.19 -4.99
CA ASN A 78 10.11 5.79 -6.39
C ASN A 78 8.82 6.13 -7.14
N CYS A 79 7.65 5.82 -6.57
CA CYS A 79 6.35 6.22 -7.13
C CYS A 79 6.28 7.74 -7.37
N TRP A 80 6.70 8.53 -6.38
CA TRP A 80 6.53 9.99 -6.40
C TRP A 80 7.50 10.71 -7.34
N TYR A 81 8.77 10.30 -7.38
CA TYR A 81 9.80 11.02 -8.14
C TYR A 81 10.08 10.39 -9.51
N LYS A 82 9.80 9.10 -9.70
CA LYS A 82 10.18 8.33 -10.90
C LYS A 82 9.03 7.53 -11.51
N GLY A 83 7.92 7.40 -10.78
CA GLY A 83 6.74 6.63 -11.17
C GLY A 83 5.62 7.50 -11.69
N ASN A 84 4.40 6.99 -11.62
CA ASN A 84 3.22 7.68 -12.12
C ASN A 84 2.63 8.58 -11.02
N ARG A 85 3.30 9.70 -10.74
CA ARG A 85 2.84 10.68 -9.74
C ARG A 85 1.47 11.26 -10.08
N GLU A 86 1.19 11.50 -11.36
CA GLU A 86 -0.10 12.03 -11.81
C GLU A 86 -1.25 11.08 -11.48
N LEU A 87 -1.08 9.77 -11.74
CA LEU A 87 -2.04 8.76 -11.33
C LEU A 87 -2.20 8.73 -9.81
N PHE A 88 -1.10 8.82 -9.06
CA PHE A 88 -1.17 8.86 -7.60
C PHE A 88 -1.99 10.05 -7.07
N ILE A 89 -1.76 11.24 -7.61
CA ILE A 89 -2.53 12.44 -7.25
C ILE A 89 -4.00 12.28 -7.64
N SER A 90 -4.28 11.72 -8.82
CA SER A 90 -5.65 11.47 -9.28
C SER A 90 -6.42 10.53 -8.36
N ILE A 91 -5.77 9.49 -7.81
CA ILE A 91 -6.45 8.56 -6.89
C ILE A 91 -6.55 9.08 -5.46
N ALA A 92 -5.69 10.03 -5.06
CA ALA A 92 -5.80 10.67 -3.74
C ALA A 92 -7.10 11.48 -3.61
N GLY A 93 -7.57 12.08 -4.71
CA GLY A 93 -8.81 12.85 -4.72
C GLY A 93 -8.68 14.25 -4.11
N TYR A 94 -7.47 14.66 -3.72
CA TYR A 94 -7.13 16.00 -3.23
C TYR A 94 -5.72 16.41 -3.66
N GLU A 95 -5.41 17.70 -3.53
CA GLU A 95 -4.10 18.23 -3.92
C GLU A 95 -3.01 17.76 -2.94
N LEU A 96 -2.02 17.04 -3.47
CA LEU A 96 -0.81 16.65 -2.73
C LEU A 96 0.37 17.52 -3.15
N LYS A 97 0.76 18.45 -2.27
CA LYS A 97 1.89 19.37 -2.49
C LYS A 97 3.26 18.69 -2.35
N GLN A 98 3.33 17.66 -1.52
CA GLN A 98 4.56 16.94 -1.20
C GLN A 98 4.34 15.43 -1.19
N LYS A 99 5.45 14.68 -1.23
CA LYS A 99 5.41 13.22 -1.13
C LYS A 99 4.70 12.82 0.16
N PRO A 100 3.72 11.90 0.11
CA PRO A 100 2.98 11.49 1.30
C PRO A 100 3.87 10.75 2.30
N ALA A 101 3.39 10.70 3.54
CA ALA A 101 3.90 9.78 4.54
C ALA A 101 3.52 8.33 4.21
N ASN A 102 4.20 7.36 4.82
CA ASN A 102 3.93 5.94 4.55
C ASN A 102 2.48 5.55 4.88
N GLY A 103 1.97 6.01 6.04
CA GLY A 103 0.58 5.75 6.44
C GLY A 103 -0.45 6.42 5.53
N GLU A 104 -0.22 7.68 5.14
CA GLU A 104 -1.09 8.41 4.21
C GLU A 104 -1.15 7.72 2.83
N PHE A 105 0.00 7.23 2.33
CA PHE A 105 0.02 6.47 1.09
C PHE A 105 -0.82 5.19 1.19
N ILE A 106 -0.68 4.44 2.29
CA ILE A 106 -1.47 3.22 2.56
C ILE A 106 -2.97 3.54 2.62
N ASP A 107 -3.34 4.61 3.31
CA ASP A 107 -4.73 5.06 3.45
C ASP A 107 -5.36 5.44 2.10
N ILE A 108 -4.65 6.21 1.27
CA ILE A 108 -5.10 6.58 -0.08
C ILE A 108 -5.35 5.33 -0.93
N LEU A 109 -4.42 4.37 -0.92
CA LEU A 109 -4.59 3.14 -1.69
C LEU A 109 -5.76 2.31 -1.19
N TYR A 110 -5.92 2.18 0.13
CA TYR A 110 -7.04 1.46 0.74
C TYR A 110 -8.38 2.06 0.31
N ASN A 111 -8.56 3.37 0.46
CA ASN A 111 -9.79 4.06 0.12
C ASN A 111 -10.13 3.94 -1.37
N TYR A 112 -9.14 4.10 -2.25
CA TYR A 112 -9.34 3.91 -3.69
C TYR A 112 -9.78 2.48 -4.05
N LEU A 113 -9.22 1.47 -3.37
CA LEU A 113 -9.57 0.06 -3.58
C LEU A 113 -10.97 -0.29 -3.04
N CYS A 114 -11.38 0.30 -1.92
CA CYS A 114 -12.71 0.13 -1.33
C CYS A 114 -13.82 0.83 -2.15
N GLN A 115 -13.55 2.01 -2.71
CA GLN A 115 -14.55 2.76 -3.51
C GLN A 115 -14.85 2.11 -4.88
N LYS A 116 -13.93 1.32 -5.44
CA LYS A 116 -14.15 0.54 -6.67
C LYS A 116 -14.52 -0.92 -6.42
N GLY A 117 -15.06 -1.21 -5.23
CA GLY A 117 -15.55 -2.50 -4.76
C GLY A 117 -16.96 -2.79 -5.23
#